data_AF-A0A2H3TUI9-F1
#
_entry.id   AF-A0A2H3TUI9-F1
#
_cell.length_a   1.000
_cell.length_b   1.000
_cell.length_c   1.000
_cell.angle_alpha   90.00
_cell.angle_beta   90.00
_cell.angle_gamma   90.00
#
_symmetry.space_group_name_H-M   'P 1'
#
loop_
_entity.id
_entity.type
_entity.pdbx_description
1 polymer ?
#
loop_
_entity_poly.entity_id
_entity_poly.type
_entity_poly.pdbx_seq_one_letter_code
_entity_poly.pdbx_strand_id
1 'polypeptide(L)'
;MKTSLAFASFIAFSCSLANAALPSNYLNWKTFKANGVNVGGWLHQEAVIDPTWWNQYAPGTPDEWDFCAKLKSKCGPILEQRYGSYITTKDIDTMAAAGINVIRVPTGYNAWVTVPGSQLYSGNQARFLRTISDYAIKKHGIHVILDIHSLPGGLNGMGLGEKEGNYGWFQNQTALDYSYQAVDAAIRFIQGSDVPQGFTLAPINEPVDNRDFTKFGTPEALTEEGAAWVLEYFQGVISRVEKANPKIPIMLQGGFRPVDFWAKYLAVSTNLVFDVHNYYFAGRPTTSQNLPEFICTDAKNTVSSTSPKFPVFVGEWSIQAATNNTFASRARNLNTGLKSWDSYTQGSAYWTWKFFGNEPVDGEGTQGDYWNYSDFVKMGIIDPSSGVTCK
;
A
#
# COMPACT_ATOMS: atom_id res chain seq x y z
N MET A 1 46.60 38.79 -3.77
CA MET A 1 45.36 38.12 -4.22
C MET A 1 45.75 36.76 -4.82
N LYS A 2 45.49 35.66 -4.10
CA LYS A 2 45.67 34.30 -4.62
C LYS A 2 44.27 33.70 -4.80
N THR A 3 43.87 33.49 -6.05
CA THR A 3 42.64 32.79 -6.43
C THR A 3 42.88 31.30 -6.36
N SER A 4 42.13 30.60 -5.50
CA SER A 4 42.10 29.13 -5.43
C SER A 4 40.95 28.63 -6.30
N LEU A 5 41.24 27.90 -7.37
CA LEU A 5 40.23 27.15 -8.12
C LEU A 5 39.96 25.83 -7.39
N ALA A 6 38.75 25.68 -6.86
CA ALA A 6 38.25 24.41 -6.36
C ALA A 6 37.80 23.54 -7.55
N PHE A 7 38.45 22.40 -7.74
CA PHE A 7 37.99 21.35 -8.65
C PHE A 7 36.82 20.61 -7.98
N ALA A 8 35.62 20.76 -8.53
CA ALA A 8 34.48 19.90 -8.19
C ALA A 8 34.67 18.55 -8.87
N SER A 9 34.90 17.50 -8.07
CA SER A 9 34.94 16.12 -8.55
C SER A 9 33.50 15.63 -8.76
N PHE A 10 33.07 15.53 -10.02
CA PHE A 10 31.83 14.85 -10.38
C PHE A 10 32.07 13.34 -10.31
N ILE A 11 31.62 12.69 -9.23
CA ILE A 11 31.52 11.24 -9.18
C ILE A 11 30.30 10.86 -10.04
N ALA A 12 30.56 10.36 -11.25
CA ALA A 12 29.54 9.76 -12.09
C ALA A 12 29.08 8.45 -11.42
N PHE A 13 27.84 8.43 -10.92
CA PHE A 13 27.17 7.18 -10.60
C PHE A 13 26.92 6.42 -11.91
N SER A 14 27.76 5.43 -12.19
CA SER A 14 27.45 4.42 -13.20
C SER A 14 26.27 3.59 -12.69
N CYS A 15 25.06 3.98 -13.07
CA CYS A 15 23.87 3.15 -12.91
C CYS A 15 24.01 1.98 -13.90
N SER A 16 24.62 0.88 -13.47
CA SER A 16 24.51 -0.38 -14.19
C SER A 16 23.05 -0.81 -14.09
N LEU A 17 22.28 -0.56 -15.14
CA LEU A 17 21.01 -1.23 -15.39
C LEU A 17 21.33 -2.72 -15.59
N ALA A 18 21.54 -3.44 -14.50
CA ALA A 18 21.47 -4.88 -14.53
C ALA A 18 20.04 -5.20 -14.96
N ASN A 19 19.89 -5.75 -16.17
CA ASN A 19 18.67 -6.45 -16.54
C ASN A 19 18.48 -7.54 -15.48
N ALA A 20 17.65 -7.28 -14.47
CA ALA A 20 17.27 -8.27 -13.50
C ALA A 20 16.67 -9.43 -14.30
N ALA A 21 17.31 -10.61 -14.24
CA ALA A 21 16.77 -11.80 -14.85
C ALA A 21 15.36 -12.04 -14.29
N LEU A 22 14.41 -12.41 -15.17
CA LEU A 22 13.06 -12.75 -14.74
C LEU A 22 13.14 -13.74 -13.58
N PRO A 23 12.40 -13.52 -12.47
CA PRO A 23 12.36 -14.51 -11.40
C PRO A 23 11.84 -15.82 -12.00
N SER A 24 12.67 -16.87 -11.98
CA SER A 24 12.23 -18.22 -12.40
C SER A 24 11.47 -18.93 -11.28
N ASN A 25 11.60 -18.43 -10.05
CA ASN A 25 11.00 -19.00 -8.85
C ASN A 25 10.01 -18.00 -8.24
N TYR A 26 9.00 -18.55 -7.55
CA TYR A 26 8.09 -17.76 -6.71
C TYR A 26 8.86 -17.10 -5.58
N LEU A 27 8.46 -15.87 -5.25
CA LEU A 27 9.07 -15.06 -4.20
C LEU A 27 8.89 -15.71 -2.83
N ASN A 28 9.98 -15.79 -2.06
CA ASN A 28 9.95 -16.22 -0.67
C ASN A 28 10.11 -15.00 0.24
N TRP A 29 9.02 -14.57 0.86
CA TRP A 29 9.00 -13.40 1.75
C TRP A 29 9.90 -13.58 2.99
N LYS A 30 10.30 -14.79 3.37
CA LYS A 30 11.23 -15.00 4.50
C LYS A 30 12.64 -14.47 4.21
N THR A 31 13.01 -14.35 2.95
CA THR A 31 14.36 -13.97 2.52
C THR A 31 14.40 -12.74 1.60
N PHE A 32 13.24 -12.30 1.11
CA PHE A 32 13.14 -11.21 0.16
C PHE A 32 13.11 -9.85 0.87
N LYS A 33 13.92 -8.90 0.41
CA LYS A 33 13.93 -7.51 0.88
C LYS A 33 13.26 -6.59 -0.11
N ALA A 34 12.27 -5.84 0.36
CA ALA A 34 11.38 -5.00 -0.41
C ALA A 34 11.67 -3.52 -0.16
N ASN A 35 11.97 -2.80 -1.23
CA ASN A 35 11.88 -1.35 -1.29
C ASN A 35 10.74 -1.01 -2.25
N GLY A 36 9.61 -0.58 -1.70
CA GLY A 36 8.37 -0.47 -2.43
C GLY A 36 7.72 0.90 -2.37
N VAL A 37 6.72 1.06 -3.22
CA VAL A 37 5.75 2.15 -3.16
C VAL A 37 4.35 1.61 -3.42
N ASN A 38 3.36 2.24 -2.81
CA ASN A 38 1.97 2.05 -3.20
C ASN A 38 1.66 2.81 -4.48
N VAL A 39 0.71 2.30 -5.24
CA VAL A 39 0.15 2.93 -6.43
C VAL A 39 -1.29 3.36 -6.12
N GLY A 40 -1.43 4.17 -5.06
CA GLY A 40 -2.71 4.66 -4.54
C GLY A 40 -3.35 5.70 -5.45
N GLY A 41 -4.68 5.81 -5.38
CA GLY A 41 -5.45 6.75 -6.21
C GLY A 41 -5.46 6.40 -7.70
N TRP A 42 -5.06 5.18 -8.08
CA TRP A 42 -5.05 4.71 -9.47
C TRP A 42 -6.29 3.86 -9.82
N LEU A 43 -6.37 2.62 -9.33
CA LEU A 43 -7.49 1.69 -9.59
C LEU A 43 -8.53 1.66 -8.47
N HIS A 44 -8.23 2.34 -7.37
CA HIS A 44 -9.12 2.63 -6.27
C HIS A 44 -8.88 4.09 -5.85
N GLN A 45 -9.95 4.88 -5.79
CA GLN A 45 -9.82 6.33 -5.68
C GLN A 45 -10.00 6.81 -4.24
N GLU A 46 -9.17 7.77 -3.86
CA GLU A 46 -9.34 8.56 -2.64
C GLU A 46 -9.25 10.05 -3.00
N ALA A 47 -10.22 10.83 -2.53
CA ALA A 47 -10.33 12.25 -2.85
C ALA A 47 -9.07 13.04 -2.46
N VAL A 48 -8.44 12.65 -1.35
CA VAL A 48 -7.26 13.33 -0.78
C VAL A 48 -6.01 13.21 -1.66
N ILE A 49 -5.91 12.18 -2.49
CA ILE A 49 -4.72 11.91 -3.31
C ILE A 49 -4.64 12.89 -4.48
N ASP A 50 -5.77 13.26 -5.09
CA ASP A 50 -5.80 14.20 -6.22
C ASP A 50 -7.09 15.05 -6.15
N PRO A 51 -7.17 15.99 -5.18
CA PRO A 51 -8.39 16.76 -4.94
C PRO A 51 -8.73 17.68 -6.11
N THR A 52 -7.75 18.09 -6.92
CA THR A 52 -7.99 18.91 -8.11
C THR A 52 -8.74 18.10 -9.17
N TRP A 53 -8.26 16.89 -9.50
CA TRP A 53 -8.98 15.99 -10.40
C TRP A 53 -10.34 15.60 -9.83
N TRP A 54 -10.41 15.27 -8.52
CA TRP A 54 -11.64 14.88 -7.87
C TRP A 54 -12.74 15.96 -7.99
N ASN A 55 -12.40 17.19 -7.61
CA ASN A 55 -13.33 18.32 -7.58
C ASN A 55 -13.71 18.81 -8.99
N GLN A 56 -12.92 18.51 -10.02
CA GLN A 56 -13.31 18.76 -11.40
C GLN A 56 -14.54 17.94 -11.81
N TYR A 57 -14.66 16.69 -11.35
CA TYR A 57 -15.71 15.78 -11.81
C TYR A 57 -16.88 15.66 -10.83
N ALA A 58 -16.60 15.51 -9.53
CA ALA A 58 -17.64 15.29 -8.52
C ALA A 58 -17.30 16.04 -7.21
N PRO A 59 -17.33 17.38 -7.22
CA PRO A 59 -16.98 18.15 -6.03
C PRO A 59 -17.92 17.83 -4.86
N GLY A 60 -17.35 17.71 -3.66
CA GLY A 60 -18.08 17.46 -2.41
C GLY A 60 -18.56 16.02 -2.20
N THR A 61 -18.18 15.05 -3.05
CA THR A 61 -18.40 13.64 -2.74
C THR A 61 -17.28 13.13 -1.82
N PRO A 62 -17.60 12.41 -0.74
CA PRO A 62 -16.61 12.00 0.24
C PRO A 62 -15.75 10.80 -0.20
N ASP A 63 -16.26 9.94 -1.09
CA ASP A 63 -15.62 8.69 -1.50
C ASP A 63 -15.92 8.29 -2.96
N GLU A 64 -15.31 7.21 -3.44
CA GLU A 64 -15.49 6.71 -4.82
C GLU A 64 -16.93 6.25 -5.08
N TRP A 65 -17.61 5.76 -4.03
CA TRP A 65 -19.01 5.34 -4.11
C TRP A 65 -19.92 6.52 -4.49
N ASP A 66 -19.84 7.61 -3.75
CA ASP A 66 -20.63 8.82 -3.99
C ASP A 66 -20.16 9.57 -5.23
N PHE A 67 -18.86 9.52 -5.54
CA PHE A 67 -18.30 10.01 -6.81
C PHE A 67 -19.01 9.34 -8.01
N CYS A 68 -19.09 8.02 -8.02
CA CYS A 68 -19.79 7.30 -9.09
C CYS A 68 -21.30 7.45 -9.04
N ALA A 69 -21.92 7.47 -7.85
CA ALA A 69 -23.35 7.69 -7.71
C ALA A 69 -23.77 9.06 -8.30
N LYS A 70 -22.95 10.10 -8.09
CA LYS A 70 -23.17 11.45 -8.63
C LYS A 70 -23.00 11.49 -10.15
N LEU A 71 -21.96 10.83 -10.68
CA LEU A 71 -21.64 10.85 -12.11
C LEU A 71 -22.50 9.90 -12.95
N LYS A 72 -23.08 8.87 -12.35
CA LYS A 72 -23.89 7.84 -13.02
C LYS A 72 -23.12 7.23 -14.21
N SER A 73 -23.70 7.25 -15.40
CA SER A 73 -23.09 6.72 -16.63
C SER A 73 -21.78 7.40 -17.03
N LYS A 74 -21.47 8.59 -16.49
CA LYS A 74 -20.18 9.27 -16.72
C LYS A 74 -19.05 8.70 -15.86
N CYS A 75 -19.34 7.96 -14.78
CA CYS A 75 -18.28 7.48 -13.88
C CYS A 75 -17.28 6.60 -14.63
N GLY A 76 -17.78 5.62 -15.39
CA GLY A 76 -16.95 4.68 -16.14
C GLY A 76 -15.97 5.35 -17.10
N PRO A 77 -16.43 6.16 -18.07
CA PRO A 77 -15.52 6.86 -18.99
C PRO A 77 -14.46 7.73 -18.31
N ILE A 78 -14.81 8.41 -17.22
CA ILE A 78 -13.87 9.26 -16.46
C ILE A 78 -12.82 8.41 -15.76
N LEU A 79 -13.24 7.33 -15.11
CA LEU A 79 -12.32 6.41 -14.43
C LEU A 79 -11.42 5.66 -15.42
N GLU A 80 -11.95 5.17 -16.54
CA GLU A 80 -11.16 4.53 -17.60
C GLU A 80 -10.08 5.47 -18.16
N GLN A 81 -10.40 6.76 -18.34
CA GLN A 81 -9.40 7.77 -18.73
C GLN A 81 -8.30 7.92 -17.66
N ARG A 82 -8.67 7.96 -16.38
CA ARG A 82 -7.69 8.01 -15.28
C ARG A 82 -6.84 6.75 -15.24
N TYR A 83 -7.44 5.57 -15.35
CA TYR A 83 -6.74 4.29 -15.34
C TYR A 83 -5.69 4.21 -16.45
N GLY A 84 -5.98 4.74 -17.63
CA GLY A 84 -5.06 4.74 -18.77
C GLY A 84 -3.97 5.82 -18.77
N SER A 85 -4.03 6.81 -17.87
CA SER A 85 -3.13 7.97 -17.90
C SER A 85 -2.44 8.29 -16.58
N TYR A 86 -2.98 7.85 -15.45
CA TYR A 86 -2.46 8.19 -14.12
C TYR A 86 -1.15 7.47 -13.82
N ILE A 87 -1.06 6.17 -14.12
CA ILE A 87 0.15 5.34 -13.97
C ILE A 87 0.51 4.78 -15.33
N THR A 88 1.74 5.03 -15.74
CA THR A 88 2.25 4.69 -17.08
C THR A 88 3.52 3.86 -16.98
N THR A 89 3.96 3.28 -18.09
CA THR A 89 5.25 2.56 -18.15
C THR A 89 6.44 3.46 -17.80
N LYS A 90 6.35 4.77 -18.09
CA LYS A 90 7.37 5.76 -17.68
C LYS A 90 7.46 5.90 -16.16
N ASP A 91 6.34 5.79 -15.46
CA ASP A 91 6.35 5.77 -13.99
C ASP A 91 7.10 4.55 -13.49
N ILE A 92 6.83 3.37 -14.06
CA ILE A 92 7.52 2.12 -13.71
C ILE A 92 9.03 2.21 -14.01
N ASP A 93 9.42 2.78 -15.15
CA ASP A 93 10.85 3.00 -15.46
C ASP A 93 11.52 3.90 -14.43
N THR A 94 10.82 4.95 -13.97
CA THR A 94 11.32 5.88 -12.95
C THR A 94 11.41 5.19 -11.59
N MET A 95 10.42 4.35 -11.23
CA MET A 95 10.44 3.56 -10.01
C MET A 95 11.65 2.63 -9.98
N ALA A 96 11.86 1.86 -11.06
CA ALA A 96 12.99 0.94 -11.17
C ALA A 96 14.34 1.68 -11.07
N ALA A 97 14.47 2.84 -11.73
CA ALA A 97 15.68 3.67 -11.65
C ALA A 97 15.94 4.22 -10.24
N ALA A 98 14.90 4.40 -9.42
CA ALA A 98 15.00 4.79 -8.02
C ALA A 98 15.27 3.60 -7.08
N GLY A 99 15.45 2.38 -7.61
CA GLY A 99 15.70 1.18 -6.83
C GLY A 99 14.45 0.57 -6.18
N ILE A 100 13.25 0.93 -6.66
CA ILE A 100 12.00 0.27 -6.24
C ILE A 100 11.94 -1.11 -6.89
N ASN A 101 11.73 -2.13 -6.06
CA ASN A 101 11.61 -3.53 -6.49
C ASN A 101 10.24 -4.15 -6.17
N VAL A 102 9.35 -3.40 -5.51
CA VAL A 102 7.96 -3.80 -5.21
C VAL A 102 7.00 -2.65 -5.54
N ILE A 103 5.86 -2.97 -6.17
CA ILE A 103 4.71 -2.07 -6.20
C ILE A 103 3.51 -2.74 -5.52
N ARG A 104 2.86 -2.04 -4.60
CA ARG A 104 1.57 -2.45 -4.00
C ARG A 104 0.46 -1.70 -4.72
N VAL A 105 -0.50 -2.41 -5.28
CA VAL A 105 -1.55 -1.85 -6.12
C VAL A 105 -2.92 -2.07 -5.49
N PRO A 106 -3.46 -1.05 -4.80
CA PRO A 106 -4.83 -1.05 -4.31
C PRO A 106 -5.85 -1.17 -5.44
N THR A 107 -6.78 -2.09 -5.28
CA THR A 107 -7.95 -2.30 -6.14
C THR A 107 -9.18 -2.50 -5.27
N GLY A 108 -10.33 -1.93 -5.65
CA GLY A 108 -11.57 -2.27 -4.96
C GLY A 108 -12.13 -3.62 -5.41
N TYR A 109 -13.06 -4.21 -4.63
CA TYR A 109 -13.73 -5.46 -5.04
C TYR A 109 -14.41 -5.37 -6.41
N ASN A 110 -14.83 -4.17 -6.82
CA ASN A 110 -15.49 -3.87 -8.09
C ASN A 110 -14.60 -4.14 -9.33
N ALA A 111 -13.28 -4.27 -9.15
CA ALA A 111 -12.39 -4.75 -10.21
C ALA A 111 -12.51 -6.26 -10.47
N TRP A 112 -13.10 -7.01 -9.51
CA TRP A 112 -13.03 -8.47 -9.43
C TRP A 112 -14.40 -9.14 -9.42
N VAL A 113 -15.40 -8.47 -8.87
CA VAL A 113 -16.76 -8.96 -8.75
C VAL A 113 -17.77 -7.81 -8.84
N THR A 114 -18.88 -8.04 -9.54
CA THR A 114 -20.00 -7.10 -9.58
C THR A 114 -20.99 -7.46 -8.49
N VAL A 115 -21.20 -6.54 -7.56
CA VAL A 115 -22.13 -6.71 -6.43
C VAL A 115 -23.40 -5.92 -6.70
N PRO A 116 -24.60 -6.54 -6.66
CA PRO A 116 -25.86 -5.83 -6.84
C PRO A 116 -26.01 -4.66 -5.85
N GLY A 117 -26.38 -3.49 -6.38
CA GLY A 117 -26.57 -2.27 -5.59
C GLY A 117 -25.30 -1.45 -5.34
N SER A 118 -24.11 -2.00 -5.64
CA SER A 118 -22.86 -1.24 -5.57
C SER A 118 -22.90 -0.05 -6.52
N GLN A 119 -22.46 1.12 -6.05
CA GLN A 119 -22.27 2.30 -6.91
C GLN A 119 -20.87 2.38 -7.49
N LEU A 120 -19.93 1.54 -7.03
CA LEU A 120 -18.57 1.50 -7.57
C LEU A 120 -18.59 1.01 -9.02
N TYR A 121 -17.76 1.65 -9.86
CA TYR A 121 -17.69 1.29 -11.27
C TYR A 121 -17.01 -0.07 -11.47
N SER A 122 -17.68 -1.04 -12.08
CA SER A 122 -17.06 -2.29 -12.54
C SER A 122 -16.70 -2.17 -14.04
N GLY A 123 -15.41 -2.20 -14.37
CA GLY A 123 -14.92 -1.94 -15.73
C GLY A 123 -13.62 -2.68 -16.05
N ASN A 124 -12.71 -2.00 -16.76
CA ASN A 124 -11.47 -2.60 -17.23
C ASN A 124 -10.29 -2.50 -16.26
N GLN A 125 -10.52 -2.29 -14.94
CA GLN A 125 -9.44 -2.15 -13.95
C GLN A 125 -8.40 -3.27 -14.08
N ALA A 126 -8.85 -4.53 -14.16
CA ALA A 126 -7.97 -5.69 -14.31
C ALA A 126 -7.12 -5.64 -15.60
N ARG A 127 -7.64 -5.09 -16.71
CA ARG A 127 -6.88 -4.94 -17.96
C ARG A 127 -5.77 -3.88 -17.83
N PHE A 128 -6.06 -2.75 -17.19
CA PHE A 128 -5.04 -1.73 -16.90
C PHE A 128 -3.99 -2.27 -15.93
N LEU A 129 -4.41 -2.98 -14.88
CA LEU A 129 -3.50 -3.67 -13.97
C LEU A 129 -2.58 -4.63 -14.73
N ARG A 130 -3.13 -5.51 -15.58
CA ARG A 130 -2.36 -6.46 -16.40
C ARG A 130 -1.27 -5.75 -17.20
N THR A 131 -1.63 -4.65 -17.85
CA THR A 131 -0.72 -3.90 -18.73
C THR A 131 0.49 -3.38 -17.95
N ILE A 132 0.26 -2.76 -16.79
CA ILE A 132 1.33 -2.20 -15.96
C ILE A 132 2.09 -3.29 -15.21
N SER A 133 1.41 -4.29 -14.65
CA SER A 133 2.05 -5.37 -13.89
C SER A 133 2.95 -6.22 -14.77
N ASP A 134 2.50 -6.60 -15.97
CA ASP A 134 3.32 -7.38 -16.89
C ASP A 134 4.55 -6.59 -17.33
N TYR A 135 4.40 -5.29 -17.59
CA TYR A 135 5.56 -4.44 -17.91
C TYR A 135 6.54 -4.37 -16.73
N ALA A 136 6.06 -4.07 -15.51
CA ALA A 136 6.88 -3.96 -14.31
C ALA A 136 7.66 -5.26 -14.02
N ILE A 137 6.97 -6.40 -14.06
CA ILE A 137 7.58 -7.71 -13.79
C ILE A 137 8.54 -8.08 -14.93
N LYS A 138 8.10 -8.01 -16.20
CA LYS A 138 8.88 -8.51 -17.33
C LYS A 138 10.09 -7.64 -17.67
N LYS A 139 9.97 -6.32 -17.50
CA LYS A 139 11.04 -5.36 -17.85
C LYS A 139 12.03 -5.15 -16.72
N HIS A 140 11.54 -5.03 -15.48
CA HIS A 140 12.35 -4.57 -14.34
C HIS A 140 12.45 -5.59 -13.20
N GLY A 141 11.72 -6.71 -13.27
CA GLY A 141 11.67 -7.68 -12.18
C GLY A 141 10.97 -7.14 -10.94
N ILE A 142 10.18 -6.05 -11.06
CA ILE A 142 9.41 -5.49 -9.95
C ILE A 142 8.32 -6.49 -9.57
N HIS A 143 8.26 -6.84 -8.29
CA HIS A 143 7.21 -7.70 -7.74
C HIS A 143 5.95 -6.90 -7.44
N VAL A 144 4.78 -7.48 -7.73
CA VAL A 144 3.47 -6.80 -7.60
C VAL A 144 2.67 -7.40 -6.46
N ILE A 145 2.31 -6.58 -5.47
CA ILE A 145 1.30 -6.94 -4.49
C ILE A 145 -0.05 -6.45 -5.04
N LEU A 146 -0.90 -7.40 -5.43
CA LEU A 146 -2.29 -7.14 -5.81
C LEU A 146 -3.11 -7.07 -4.53
N ASP A 147 -3.60 -5.88 -4.22
CA ASP A 147 -4.34 -5.60 -3.00
C ASP A 147 -5.83 -5.39 -3.29
N ILE A 148 -6.69 -6.17 -2.63
CA ILE A 148 -8.14 -5.98 -2.62
C ILE A 148 -8.46 -5.08 -1.43
N HIS A 149 -8.39 -3.77 -1.70
CA HIS A 149 -8.38 -2.70 -0.71
C HIS A 149 -9.74 -2.45 -0.07
N SER A 150 -10.83 -2.75 -0.79
CA SER A 150 -12.20 -2.68 -0.29
C SER A 150 -12.92 -4.01 -0.49
N LEU A 151 -13.78 -4.38 0.46
CA LEU A 151 -14.65 -5.56 0.36
C LEU A 151 -16.13 -5.16 0.44
N PRO A 152 -17.04 -5.96 -0.17
CA PRO A 152 -18.47 -5.64 -0.22
C PRO A 152 -19.05 -5.38 1.17
N GLY A 153 -19.79 -4.29 1.32
CA GLY A 153 -20.40 -3.88 2.59
C GLY A 153 -19.53 -2.96 3.45
N GLY A 154 -18.23 -2.81 3.16
CA GLY A 154 -17.36 -1.84 3.83
C GLY A 154 -16.62 -2.39 5.05
N LEU A 155 -15.30 -2.22 5.01
CA LEU A 155 -14.36 -2.81 5.97
C LEU A 155 -14.11 -2.00 7.24
N ASN A 156 -14.33 -0.69 7.18
CA ASN A 156 -13.80 0.21 8.21
C ASN A 156 -14.53 1.56 8.31
N GLY A 157 -15.69 1.69 7.65
CA GLY A 157 -16.45 2.94 7.65
C GLY A 157 -15.84 4.08 6.87
N MET A 158 -14.76 3.84 6.12
CA MET A 158 -14.12 4.85 5.28
C MET A 158 -14.36 4.54 3.80
N GLY A 159 -14.23 5.56 2.96
CA GLY A 159 -14.32 5.44 1.50
C GLY A 159 -13.35 4.40 0.93
N LEU A 160 -12.14 4.30 1.50
CA LEU A 160 -11.14 3.30 1.12
C LEU A 160 -11.58 1.85 1.43
N GLY A 161 -12.44 1.66 2.42
CA GLY A 161 -12.99 0.35 2.76
C GLY A 161 -14.21 -0.06 1.92
N GLU A 162 -14.91 0.91 1.31
CA GLU A 162 -15.94 0.81 0.26
C GLU A 162 -16.64 2.17 0.09
N LYS A 163 -17.12 2.70 1.23
CA LYS A 163 -17.97 3.87 1.34
C LYS A 163 -17.93 4.41 2.78
N GLU A 164 -17.88 5.72 2.93
CA GLU A 164 -18.01 6.41 4.21
C GLU A 164 -19.25 5.95 4.99
N GLY A 165 -19.05 5.60 6.26
CA GLY A 165 -20.06 5.11 7.18
C GLY A 165 -20.45 3.64 7.03
N ASN A 166 -19.94 2.90 6.04
CA ASN A 166 -20.26 1.49 5.83
C ASN A 166 -19.36 0.53 6.63
N TYR A 167 -19.99 -0.34 7.43
CA TYR A 167 -19.36 -1.41 8.22
C TYR A 167 -20.03 -2.78 7.99
N GLY A 168 -20.80 -2.90 6.92
CA GLY A 168 -21.68 -4.03 6.63
C GLY A 168 -20.98 -5.29 6.13
N TRP A 169 -19.65 -5.33 6.07
CA TRP A 169 -18.89 -6.53 5.76
C TRP A 169 -18.85 -7.53 6.93
N PHE A 170 -18.75 -7.04 8.16
CA PHE A 170 -18.68 -7.87 9.35
C PHE A 170 -19.99 -8.61 9.61
N GLN A 171 -19.88 -9.90 9.96
CA GLN A 171 -21.02 -10.77 10.30
C GLN A 171 -22.08 -10.87 9.18
N ASN A 172 -21.67 -10.67 7.93
CA ASN A 172 -22.53 -10.70 6.76
C ASN A 172 -22.07 -11.76 5.76
N GLN A 173 -22.75 -12.90 5.74
CA GLN A 173 -22.39 -14.01 4.85
C GLN A 173 -22.44 -13.64 3.36
N THR A 174 -23.38 -12.77 2.95
CA THR A 174 -23.48 -12.36 1.54
C THR A 174 -22.27 -11.52 1.14
N ALA A 175 -21.84 -10.59 2.00
CA ALA A 175 -20.62 -9.82 1.80
C ALA A 175 -19.38 -10.72 1.76
N LEU A 176 -19.31 -11.70 2.66
CA LEU A 176 -18.22 -12.68 2.72
C LEU A 176 -18.14 -13.53 1.44
N ASP A 177 -19.28 -14.01 0.95
CA ASP A 177 -19.34 -14.81 -0.28
C ASP A 177 -18.90 -14.00 -1.52
N TYR A 178 -19.29 -12.74 -1.64
CA TYR A 178 -18.77 -11.86 -2.71
C TYR A 178 -17.29 -11.54 -2.52
N SER A 179 -16.82 -11.39 -1.28
CA SER A 179 -15.39 -11.20 -0.98
C SER A 179 -14.57 -12.40 -1.47
N TYR A 180 -15.08 -13.62 -1.28
CA TYR A 180 -14.45 -14.83 -1.80
C TYR A 180 -14.50 -14.92 -3.32
N GLN A 181 -15.57 -14.47 -3.97
CA GLN A 181 -15.62 -14.38 -5.43
C GLN A 181 -14.57 -13.39 -5.98
N ALA A 182 -14.36 -12.25 -5.31
CA ALA A 182 -13.32 -11.29 -5.65
C ALA A 182 -11.93 -11.92 -5.54
N VAL A 183 -11.66 -12.64 -4.43
CA VAL A 183 -10.41 -13.39 -4.23
C VAL A 183 -10.20 -14.44 -5.32
N ASP A 184 -11.21 -15.24 -5.65
CA ASP A 184 -11.11 -16.25 -6.70
C ASP A 184 -10.82 -15.61 -8.07
N ALA A 185 -11.37 -14.42 -8.35
CA ALA A 185 -11.08 -13.67 -9.57
C ALA A 185 -9.65 -13.10 -9.58
N ALA A 186 -9.16 -12.56 -8.46
CA ALA A 186 -7.77 -12.11 -8.32
C ALA A 186 -6.77 -13.27 -8.44
N ILE A 187 -7.07 -14.46 -7.90
CA ILE A 187 -6.26 -15.67 -8.09
C ILE A 187 -6.23 -16.06 -9.58
N ARG A 188 -7.38 -16.10 -10.26
CA ARG A 188 -7.43 -16.38 -11.71
C ARG A 188 -6.63 -15.35 -12.51
N PHE A 189 -6.69 -14.08 -12.12
CA PHE A 189 -5.87 -13.04 -12.73
C PHE A 189 -4.38 -13.36 -12.56
N ILE A 190 -3.89 -13.62 -11.34
CA ILE A 190 -2.48 -13.94 -11.11
C ILE A 190 -2.05 -15.16 -11.94
N GLN A 191 -2.83 -16.25 -11.90
CA GLN A 191 -2.51 -17.49 -12.64
C GLN A 191 -2.58 -17.33 -14.16
N GLY A 192 -3.42 -16.42 -14.66
CA GLY A 192 -3.52 -16.11 -16.08
C GLY A 192 -2.38 -15.24 -16.61
N SER A 193 -1.44 -14.81 -15.77
CA SER A 193 -0.20 -14.17 -16.21
C SER A 193 0.79 -15.21 -16.75
N ASP A 194 1.67 -14.82 -17.67
CA ASP A 194 2.84 -15.64 -18.02
C ASP A 194 3.92 -15.61 -16.91
N VAL A 195 3.79 -14.70 -15.95
CA VAL A 195 4.74 -14.48 -14.84
C VAL A 195 4.02 -14.49 -13.48
N PRO A 196 3.24 -15.53 -13.15
CA PRO A 196 2.46 -15.60 -11.89
C PRO A 196 3.35 -15.51 -10.65
N GLN A 197 4.63 -15.88 -10.76
CA GLN A 197 5.63 -15.76 -9.71
C GLN A 197 5.96 -14.33 -9.29
N GLY A 198 5.64 -13.33 -10.14
CA GLY A 198 5.85 -11.92 -9.84
C GLY A 198 4.72 -11.27 -9.03
N PHE A 199 3.83 -12.07 -8.43
CA PHE A 199 2.69 -11.57 -7.68
C PHE A 199 2.64 -12.07 -6.22
N THR A 200 2.05 -11.25 -5.36
CA THR A 200 1.53 -11.60 -4.03
C THR A 200 0.09 -11.10 -3.95
N LEU A 201 -0.79 -11.86 -3.31
CA LEU A 201 -2.19 -11.48 -3.09
C LEU A 201 -2.35 -10.91 -1.67
N ALA A 202 -2.76 -9.65 -1.57
CA ALA A 202 -3.27 -9.04 -0.35
C ALA A 202 -4.82 -9.00 -0.44
N PRO A 203 -5.55 -9.82 0.34
CA PRO A 203 -6.98 -10.03 0.12
C PRO A 203 -7.88 -9.02 0.84
N ILE A 204 -7.33 -8.22 1.76
CA ILE A 204 -8.07 -7.28 2.60
C ILE A 204 -7.14 -6.18 3.10
N ASN A 205 -7.70 -5.00 3.35
CA ASN A 205 -6.99 -3.85 3.85
C ASN A 205 -7.72 -3.20 5.03
N GLU A 206 -7.01 -3.00 6.14
CA GLU A 206 -7.45 -2.26 7.34
C GLU A 206 -8.88 -2.59 7.83
N PRO A 207 -9.21 -3.86 8.14
CA PRO A 207 -10.50 -4.20 8.74
C PRO A 207 -10.65 -3.58 10.14
N VAL A 208 -11.74 -2.85 10.36
CA VAL A 208 -12.11 -2.12 11.58
C VAL A 208 -13.62 -2.20 11.79
N ASP A 209 -14.08 -2.75 12.90
CA ASP A 209 -15.51 -2.79 13.26
C ASP A 209 -15.85 -1.88 14.45
N ASN A 210 -14.84 -1.33 15.14
CA ASN A 210 -15.05 -0.32 16.16
C ASN A 210 -15.31 1.06 15.54
N ARG A 211 -16.53 1.57 15.71
CA ARG A 211 -16.98 2.85 15.15
C ARG A 211 -16.46 4.08 15.89
N ASP A 212 -15.81 3.90 17.04
CA ASP A 212 -15.07 4.98 17.67
C ASP A 212 -13.80 5.27 16.87
N PHE A 213 -13.89 6.25 15.98
CA PHE A 213 -12.80 6.63 15.09
C PHE A 213 -11.52 7.07 15.84
N THR A 214 -11.61 7.44 17.13
CA THR A 214 -10.41 7.72 17.94
C THR A 214 -9.55 6.49 18.19
N LYS A 215 -10.07 5.29 17.92
CA LYS A 215 -9.36 4.01 17.98
C LYS A 215 -8.74 3.61 16.65
N PHE A 216 -9.04 4.30 15.55
CA PHE A 216 -8.45 3.97 14.26
C PHE A 216 -6.92 4.09 14.34
N GLY A 217 -6.20 3.12 13.76
CA GLY A 217 -4.74 3.03 13.91
C GLY A 217 -4.27 2.37 15.21
N THR A 218 -5.17 1.87 16.07
CA THR A 218 -4.83 1.17 17.31
C THR A 218 -5.44 -0.24 17.38
N PRO A 219 -4.91 -1.17 18.20
CA PRO A 219 -5.47 -2.51 18.33
C PRO A 219 -6.97 -2.54 18.67
N GLU A 220 -7.48 -1.52 19.37
CA GLU A 220 -8.88 -1.36 19.76
C GLU A 220 -9.82 -1.03 18.59
N ALA A 221 -9.29 -0.73 17.40
CA ALA A 221 -10.09 -0.53 16.18
C ALA A 221 -10.86 -1.81 15.76
N LEU A 222 -10.35 -2.98 16.14
CA LEU A 222 -10.95 -4.27 15.81
C LEU A 222 -11.36 -4.98 17.10
N THR A 223 -12.65 -5.24 17.27
CA THR A 223 -13.18 -6.00 18.41
C THR A 223 -12.79 -7.48 18.32
N GLU A 224 -13.00 -8.26 19.38
CA GLU A 224 -12.75 -9.71 19.34
C GLU A 224 -13.70 -10.43 18.36
N GLU A 225 -14.93 -9.95 18.19
CA GLU A 225 -15.89 -10.53 17.25
C GLU A 225 -15.52 -10.19 15.80
N GLY A 226 -15.14 -8.94 15.53
CA GLY A 226 -14.57 -8.54 14.24
C GLY A 226 -13.30 -9.31 13.91
N ALA A 227 -12.43 -9.53 14.90
CA ALA A 227 -11.22 -10.32 14.72
C ALA A 227 -11.50 -11.80 14.40
N ALA A 228 -12.51 -12.41 15.04
CA ALA A 228 -12.94 -13.76 14.71
C ALA A 228 -13.46 -13.86 13.26
N TRP A 229 -14.22 -12.88 12.81
CA TRP A 229 -14.72 -12.79 11.44
C TRP A 229 -13.59 -12.63 10.40
N VAL A 230 -12.62 -11.76 10.69
CA VAL A 230 -11.41 -11.60 9.86
C VAL A 230 -10.60 -12.90 9.81
N LEU A 231 -10.50 -13.63 10.93
CA LEU A 231 -9.79 -14.93 10.95
C LEU A 231 -10.51 -15.98 10.08
N GLU A 232 -11.84 -16.04 10.12
CA GLU A 232 -12.62 -16.90 9.22
C GLU A 232 -12.32 -16.57 7.76
N TYR A 233 -12.34 -15.28 7.42
CA TYR A 233 -11.98 -14.80 6.09
C TYR A 233 -10.57 -15.22 5.68
N PHE A 234 -9.58 -15.01 6.55
CA PHE A 234 -8.19 -15.42 6.32
C PHE A 234 -8.06 -16.92 6.03
N GLN A 235 -8.71 -17.77 6.82
CA GLN A 235 -8.69 -19.22 6.60
C GLN A 235 -9.34 -19.59 5.27
N GLY A 236 -10.44 -18.93 4.90
CA GLY A 236 -11.10 -19.11 3.63
C GLY A 236 -10.25 -18.67 2.43
N VAL A 237 -9.48 -17.59 2.55
CA VAL A 237 -8.53 -17.15 1.51
C VAL A 237 -7.36 -18.12 1.39
N ILE A 238 -6.76 -18.52 2.51
CA ILE A 238 -5.65 -19.49 2.53
C ILE A 238 -6.06 -20.78 1.82
N SER A 239 -7.22 -21.35 2.16
CA SER A 239 -7.73 -22.56 1.53
C SER A 239 -7.91 -22.42 0.00
N ARG A 240 -8.40 -21.26 -0.47
CA ARG A 240 -8.57 -20.98 -1.90
C ARG A 240 -7.24 -20.89 -2.63
N VAL A 241 -6.28 -20.17 -2.08
CA VAL A 241 -4.93 -20.03 -2.66
C VAL A 241 -4.21 -21.38 -2.66
N GLU A 242 -4.25 -22.13 -1.55
CA GLU A 242 -3.63 -23.45 -1.46
C GLU A 242 -4.22 -24.45 -2.46
N LYS A 243 -5.54 -24.41 -2.66
CA LYS A 243 -6.22 -25.25 -3.65
C LYS A 243 -5.85 -24.86 -5.09
N ALA A 244 -5.72 -23.57 -5.35
CA ALA A 244 -5.52 -23.06 -6.71
C ALA A 244 -4.04 -23.09 -7.12
N ASN A 245 -3.15 -22.54 -6.28
CA ASN A 245 -1.70 -22.57 -6.45
C ASN A 245 -1.01 -22.13 -5.13
N PRO A 246 -0.49 -23.07 -4.32
CA PRO A 246 0.10 -22.76 -3.00
C PRO A 246 1.42 -21.99 -3.09
N LYS A 247 1.98 -21.80 -4.30
CA LYS A 247 3.20 -21.02 -4.50
C LYS A 247 2.96 -19.51 -4.49
N ILE A 248 1.71 -19.06 -4.70
CA ILE A 248 1.35 -17.64 -4.61
C ILE A 248 1.40 -17.23 -3.13
N PRO A 249 2.24 -16.26 -2.73
CA PRO A 249 2.25 -15.78 -1.37
C PRO A 249 0.99 -14.97 -1.04
N ILE A 250 0.56 -15.07 0.21
CA ILE A 250 -0.59 -14.32 0.74
C ILE A 250 -0.05 -13.26 1.70
N MET A 251 -0.46 -12.02 1.52
CA MET A 251 -0.14 -10.91 2.39
C MET A 251 -1.36 -10.56 3.25
N LEU A 252 -1.32 -10.83 4.55
CA LEU A 252 -2.45 -10.58 5.44
C LEU A 252 -2.28 -9.26 6.19
N GLN A 253 -3.21 -8.33 5.98
CA GLN A 253 -3.36 -7.09 6.75
C GLN A 253 -4.49 -7.31 7.77
N GLY A 254 -4.14 -7.37 9.06
CA GLY A 254 -5.05 -7.76 10.15
C GLY A 254 -5.59 -6.58 10.96
N GLY A 255 -5.86 -5.45 10.30
CA GLY A 255 -6.15 -4.19 10.95
C GLY A 255 -4.91 -3.65 11.67
N PHE A 256 -5.10 -3.16 12.89
CA PHE A 256 -4.01 -2.58 13.70
C PHE A 256 -3.67 -3.45 14.93
N ARG A 257 -4.15 -4.71 14.94
CA ARG A 257 -3.76 -5.71 15.95
C ARG A 257 -2.32 -6.17 15.67
N PRO A 258 -1.49 -6.41 16.70
CA PRO A 258 -0.12 -6.88 16.51
C PRO A 258 -0.05 -8.21 15.76
N VAL A 259 1.02 -8.44 14.99
CA VAL A 259 1.22 -9.67 14.21
C VAL A 259 1.05 -10.95 15.04
N ASP A 260 1.57 -10.97 16.27
CA ASP A 260 1.48 -12.13 17.17
C ASP A 260 0.05 -12.52 17.53
N PHE A 261 -0.88 -11.55 17.51
CA PHE A 261 -2.31 -11.82 17.74
C PHE A 261 -2.84 -12.81 16.70
N TRP A 262 -2.45 -12.64 15.44
CA TRP A 262 -2.87 -13.47 14.31
C TRP A 262 -2.01 -14.72 14.14
N ALA A 263 -0.70 -14.58 14.28
CA ALA A 263 0.27 -15.62 13.95
C ALA A 263 0.03 -16.95 14.69
N LYS A 264 -0.53 -16.91 15.91
CA LYS A 264 -0.84 -18.11 16.71
C LYS A 264 -1.93 -19.00 16.09
N TYR A 265 -2.80 -18.46 15.24
CA TYR A 265 -3.91 -19.19 14.61
C TYR A 265 -3.56 -19.81 13.25
N LEU A 266 -2.37 -19.51 12.72
CA LEU A 266 -1.97 -19.90 11.36
C LEU A 266 -0.90 -21.01 11.38
N ALA A 267 -0.89 -21.91 10.40
CA ALA A 267 0.12 -22.95 10.32
C ALA A 267 1.47 -22.36 9.84
N VAL A 268 2.59 -22.79 10.44
CA VAL A 268 3.93 -22.27 10.07
C VAL A 268 4.33 -22.59 8.63
N SER A 269 3.68 -23.58 8.01
CA SER A 269 3.86 -23.98 6.62
C SER A 269 3.12 -23.10 5.62
N THR A 270 2.19 -22.24 6.06
CA THR A 270 1.44 -21.36 5.16
C THR A 270 2.36 -20.33 4.53
N ASN A 271 2.28 -20.19 3.19
CA ASN A 271 3.11 -19.24 2.42
C ASN A 271 2.57 -17.81 2.57
N LEU A 272 2.98 -17.16 3.65
CA LEU A 272 2.37 -15.92 4.13
C LEU A 272 3.40 -14.89 4.55
N VAL A 273 3.02 -13.62 4.39
CA VAL A 273 3.66 -12.44 4.97
C VAL A 273 2.59 -11.58 5.66
N PHE A 274 2.91 -10.96 6.79
CA PHE A 274 2.02 -9.96 7.39
C PHE A 274 2.29 -8.58 6.84
N ASP A 275 1.22 -7.83 6.61
CA ASP A 275 1.23 -6.42 6.28
C ASP A 275 0.91 -5.59 7.53
N VAL A 276 1.72 -4.58 7.81
CA VAL A 276 1.54 -3.63 8.91
C VAL A 276 1.64 -2.21 8.39
N HIS A 277 0.70 -1.36 8.80
CA HIS A 277 0.64 0.04 8.40
C HIS A 277 1.07 0.94 9.56
N ASN A 278 1.99 1.87 9.30
CA ASN A 278 2.52 2.78 10.33
C ASN A 278 2.44 4.23 9.87
N TYR A 279 1.58 5.00 10.54
CA TYR A 279 1.37 6.42 10.25
C TYR A 279 1.56 7.29 11.49
N TYR A 280 1.84 8.56 11.24
CA TYR A 280 2.26 9.52 12.25
C TYR A 280 1.52 10.85 12.20
N PHE A 281 0.54 11.01 11.32
CA PHE A 281 -0.13 12.29 11.08
C PHE A 281 -1.28 12.59 12.06
N ALA A 282 -1.73 11.60 12.84
CA ALA A 282 -2.82 11.72 13.80
C ALA A 282 -2.64 10.76 14.98
N GLY A 283 -3.34 11.03 16.10
CA GLY A 283 -3.41 10.13 17.27
C GLY A 283 -2.11 9.98 18.08
N ARG A 284 -1.03 10.65 17.69
CA ARG A 284 0.30 10.56 18.33
C ARG A 284 0.95 11.95 18.46
N PRO A 285 1.75 12.22 19.50
CA PRO A 285 2.43 13.50 19.70
C PRO A 285 3.72 13.59 18.86
N THR A 286 3.59 13.38 17.56
CA THR A 286 4.68 13.35 16.59
C THR A 286 4.93 14.73 16.02
N THR A 287 6.22 15.02 15.81
CA THR A 287 6.72 16.18 15.07
C THR A 287 7.74 15.72 14.06
N SER A 288 8.03 16.54 13.04
CA SER A 288 9.13 16.21 12.12
C SER A 288 10.48 16.01 12.83
N GLN A 289 10.67 16.60 14.02
CA GLN A 289 11.90 16.47 14.80
C GLN A 289 12.03 15.11 15.51
N ASN A 290 10.96 14.63 16.15
CA ASN A 290 10.98 13.38 16.91
C ASN A 290 10.54 12.15 16.08
N LEU A 291 10.08 12.35 14.84
CA LEU A 291 9.59 11.26 13.97
C LEU A 291 10.55 10.06 13.84
N PRO A 292 11.89 10.26 13.72
CA PRO A 292 12.85 9.15 13.72
C PRO A 292 12.71 8.20 14.92
N GLU A 293 12.37 8.72 16.11
CA GLU A 293 12.24 7.92 17.34
C GLU A 293 10.98 7.04 17.29
N PHE A 294 9.87 7.59 16.79
CA PHE A 294 8.62 6.84 16.59
C PHE A 294 8.78 5.75 15.53
N ILE A 295 9.37 6.08 14.38
CA ILE A 295 9.69 5.12 13.32
C ILE A 295 10.54 3.97 13.86
N CYS A 296 11.62 4.29 14.59
CA CYS A 296 12.49 3.27 15.17
C CYS A 296 11.78 2.39 16.20
N THR A 297 10.89 2.99 17.00
CA THR A 297 10.10 2.25 18.00
C THR A 297 9.14 1.28 17.32
N ASP A 298 8.39 1.76 16.32
CA ASP A 298 7.46 0.91 15.56
C ASP A 298 8.21 -0.19 14.79
N ALA A 299 9.36 0.10 14.17
CA ALA A 299 10.16 -0.89 13.44
C ALA A 299 10.61 -2.04 14.34
N LYS A 300 11.06 -1.72 15.55
CA LYS A 300 11.44 -2.73 16.55
C LYS A 300 10.23 -3.51 17.07
N ASN A 301 9.11 -2.84 17.31
CA ASN A 301 7.92 -3.46 17.90
C ASN A 301 7.09 -4.25 16.88
N THR A 302 7.24 -3.97 15.58
CA THR A 302 6.56 -4.68 14.49
C THR A 302 6.98 -6.15 14.44
N VAL A 303 8.20 -6.48 14.87
CA VAL A 303 8.69 -7.85 15.01
C VAL A 303 8.86 -8.20 16.48
N SER A 304 8.05 -9.13 16.99
CA SER A 304 8.08 -9.57 18.40
C SER A 304 9.33 -10.34 18.80
N SER A 305 10.11 -10.82 17.82
CA SER A 305 11.32 -11.59 18.02
C SER A 305 12.28 -11.43 16.84
N THR A 306 13.54 -11.80 17.04
CA THR A 306 14.56 -11.86 15.97
C THR A 306 14.32 -12.99 14.97
N SER A 307 13.33 -13.85 15.19
CA SER A 307 12.96 -14.96 14.30
C SER A 307 11.44 -15.15 14.33
N PRO A 308 10.67 -14.18 13.79
CA PRO A 308 9.22 -14.24 13.83
C PRO A 308 8.70 -15.43 13.03
N LYS A 309 7.56 -15.99 13.45
CA LYS A 309 6.93 -17.15 12.80
C LYS A 309 6.66 -16.92 11.31
N PHE A 310 6.31 -15.67 10.96
CA PHE A 310 6.07 -15.23 9.60
C PHE A 310 6.87 -13.95 9.31
N PRO A 311 7.28 -13.72 8.06
CA PRO A 311 7.85 -12.44 7.65
C PRO A 311 6.82 -11.32 7.83
N VAL A 312 7.32 -10.11 8.05
CA VAL A 312 6.50 -8.89 8.14
C VAL A 312 7.00 -7.90 7.11
N PHE A 313 6.08 -7.24 6.42
CA PHE A 313 6.34 -6.17 5.47
C PHE A 313 5.52 -4.94 5.91
N VAL A 314 6.12 -3.76 5.85
CA VAL A 314 5.41 -2.52 6.20
C VAL A 314 4.76 -1.98 4.92
N GLY A 315 3.57 -2.45 4.58
CA GLY A 315 2.94 -2.17 3.29
C GLY A 315 2.48 -0.73 3.13
N GLU A 316 2.33 0.01 4.23
CA GLU A 316 2.02 1.43 4.18
C GLU A 316 2.68 2.23 5.31
N TRP A 317 3.21 3.40 4.94
CA TRP A 317 3.71 4.43 5.85
C TRP A 317 3.96 5.74 5.10
N SER A 318 4.00 6.85 5.82
CA SER A 318 4.40 8.16 5.30
C SER A 318 5.12 8.99 6.37
N ILE A 319 5.70 10.15 6.00
CA ILE A 319 6.51 10.97 6.92
C ILE A 319 5.77 12.19 7.47
N GLN A 320 4.49 12.37 7.15
CA GLN A 320 3.71 13.44 7.78
C GLN A 320 3.58 13.15 9.28
N ALA A 321 4.00 14.11 10.10
CA ALA A 321 3.80 14.12 11.54
C ALA A 321 2.50 14.86 11.90
N ALA A 322 2.04 14.71 13.14
CA ALA A 322 0.82 15.34 13.62
C ALA A 322 0.94 16.87 13.71
N THR A 323 2.12 17.36 14.12
CA THR A 323 2.39 18.80 14.27
C THR A 323 3.80 19.15 13.84
N ASN A 324 4.09 20.44 13.65
CA ASN A 324 5.44 20.97 13.37
C ASN A 324 6.16 20.21 12.24
N ASN A 325 5.47 20.03 11.12
CA ASN A 325 6.06 19.46 9.92
C ASN A 325 7.09 20.43 9.31
N THR A 326 8.26 19.94 8.89
CA THR A 326 9.28 20.81 8.26
C THR A 326 9.89 20.17 7.02
N PHE A 327 10.12 20.98 5.98
CA PHE A 327 10.71 20.52 4.72
C PHE A 327 12.13 20.00 4.93
N ALA A 328 12.90 20.64 5.81
CA ALA A 328 14.27 20.26 6.12
C ALA A 328 14.37 18.85 6.74
N SER A 329 13.31 18.36 7.38
CA SER A 329 13.30 17.03 8.00
C SER A 329 12.94 15.90 7.04
N ARG A 330 12.41 16.20 5.85
CA ARG A 330 11.85 15.17 4.93
C ARG A 330 12.87 14.11 4.57
N ALA A 331 14.06 14.52 4.11
CA ALA A 331 15.13 13.59 3.75
C ALA A 331 15.53 12.69 4.94
N ARG A 332 15.76 13.30 6.10
CA ARG A 332 16.11 12.57 7.33
C ARG A 332 15.04 11.55 7.71
N ASN A 333 13.78 11.96 7.72
CA ASN A 333 12.66 11.12 8.18
C ASN A 333 12.37 9.98 7.18
N LEU A 334 12.36 10.29 5.88
CA LEU A 334 12.21 9.30 4.82
C LEU A 334 13.32 8.24 4.89
N ASN A 335 14.58 8.68 4.93
CA ASN A 335 15.70 7.75 4.93
C ASN A 335 15.81 6.96 6.24
N THR A 336 15.37 7.54 7.37
CA THR A 336 15.26 6.80 8.64
C THR A 336 14.25 5.68 8.55
N GLY A 337 13.08 5.92 7.96
CA GLY A 337 12.09 4.85 7.77
C GLY A 337 12.58 3.78 6.81
N LEU A 338 13.05 4.15 5.61
CA LEU A 338 13.59 3.18 4.65
C LEU A 338 14.65 2.27 5.26
N LYS A 339 15.60 2.84 6.03
CA LYS A 339 16.63 2.09 6.75
C LYS A 339 16.05 1.21 7.86
N SER A 340 15.16 1.75 8.69
CA SER A 340 14.60 1.03 9.85
C SER A 340 13.75 -0.15 9.42
N TRP A 341 12.84 0.04 8.46
CA TRP A 341 11.98 -1.04 7.97
C TRP A 341 12.81 -2.14 7.30
N ASP A 342 13.80 -1.79 6.47
CA ASP A 342 14.70 -2.79 5.88
C ASP A 342 15.51 -3.56 6.95
N SER A 343 15.91 -2.89 8.03
CA SER A 343 16.71 -3.52 9.09
C SER A 343 15.91 -4.51 9.95
N TYR A 344 14.65 -4.20 10.27
CA TYR A 344 13.85 -4.97 11.23
C TYR A 344 12.80 -5.88 10.60
N THR A 345 12.36 -5.59 9.37
CA THR A 345 11.30 -6.34 8.69
C THR A 345 11.80 -6.81 7.31
N GLN A 346 10.90 -7.18 6.39
CA GLN A 346 11.24 -7.41 4.99
C GLN A 346 11.28 -6.12 4.16
N GLY A 347 11.25 -4.95 4.80
CA GLY A 347 11.22 -3.64 4.15
C GLY A 347 9.81 -3.04 4.14
N SER A 348 9.57 -2.09 3.22
CA SER A 348 8.33 -1.31 3.23
C SER A 348 7.86 -0.85 1.85
N ALA A 349 6.58 -0.44 1.77
CA ALA A 349 6.04 0.32 0.66
C ALA A 349 5.51 1.69 1.14
N TYR A 350 6.06 2.76 0.57
CA TYR A 350 5.65 4.12 0.92
C TYR A 350 4.24 4.42 0.40
N TRP A 351 3.39 5.10 1.17
CA TRP A 351 2.15 5.68 0.67
C TRP A 351 2.41 7.15 0.30
N THR A 352 2.44 7.53 -0.98
CA THR A 352 2.28 6.74 -2.21
C THR A 352 3.16 7.28 -3.36
N TRP A 353 3.17 6.63 -4.53
CA TRP A 353 4.00 7.05 -5.67
C TRP A 353 3.66 8.47 -6.17
N LYS A 354 2.37 8.76 -6.38
CA LYS A 354 1.88 10.08 -6.82
C LYS A 354 0.81 10.57 -5.86
N PHE A 355 1.01 11.77 -5.34
CA PHE A 355 0.07 12.42 -4.42
C PHE A 355 0.07 13.92 -4.66
N PHE A 356 -1.11 14.47 -4.90
CA PHE A 356 -1.36 15.86 -5.27
C PHE A 356 -2.31 16.57 -4.29
N GLY A 357 -2.54 15.98 -3.10
CA GLY A 357 -3.33 16.61 -2.05
C GLY A 357 -2.73 17.94 -1.61
N ASN A 358 -3.57 18.96 -1.58
CA ASN A 358 -3.19 20.36 -1.36
C ASN A 358 -3.66 20.89 0.00
N GLU A 359 -4.20 20.04 0.85
CA GLU A 359 -4.57 20.41 2.22
C GLU A 359 -3.30 20.78 3.02
N PRO A 360 -3.29 21.93 3.72
CA PRO A 360 -2.18 22.30 4.58
C PRO A 360 -1.93 21.26 5.67
N VAL A 361 -0.67 21.00 5.98
CA VAL A 361 -0.29 20.28 7.20
C VAL A 361 0.00 21.26 8.32
N ASP A 362 -0.07 20.82 9.57
CA ASP A 362 0.44 21.62 10.68
C ASP A 362 1.98 21.76 10.56
N GLY A 363 2.44 22.99 10.33
CA GLY A 363 3.84 23.31 10.00
C GLY A 363 3.99 23.85 8.58
N GLU A 364 4.99 23.35 7.85
CA GLU A 364 5.36 23.82 6.50
C GLU A 364 4.68 22.98 5.41
N GLY A 365 4.01 23.61 4.44
CA GLY A 365 3.56 22.96 3.21
C GLY A 365 2.19 22.27 3.27
N THR A 366 2.01 21.31 2.39
CA THR A 366 0.76 20.57 2.15
C THR A 366 0.96 19.07 2.24
N GLN A 367 -0.10 18.27 2.27
CA GLN A 367 0.00 16.81 2.23
C GLN A 367 0.86 16.31 1.05
N GLY A 368 0.74 16.92 -0.14
CA GLY A 368 1.57 16.59 -1.30
C GLY A 368 3.08 16.63 -1.04
N ASP A 369 3.53 17.50 -0.14
CA ASP A 369 4.94 17.63 0.22
C ASP A 369 5.49 16.48 1.09
N TYR A 370 4.61 15.67 1.68
CA TYR A 370 4.95 14.60 2.65
C TYR A 370 4.46 13.21 2.23
N TRP A 371 3.65 13.09 1.18
CA TRP A 371 3.03 11.83 0.74
C TRP A 371 3.39 11.44 -0.71
N ASN A 372 4.11 12.29 -1.45
CA ASN A 372 4.43 12.06 -2.86
C ASN A 372 5.87 11.54 -3.06
N TYR A 373 6.02 10.22 -3.19
CA TYR A 373 7.32 9.58 -3.35
C TYR A 373 8.00 9.96 -4.67
N SER A 374 7.24 10.16 -5.76
CA SER A 374 7.82 10.57 -7.05
C SER A 374 8.52 11.92 -6.97
N ASP A 375 8.05 12.82 -6.10
CA ASP A 375 8.72 14.09 -5.87
C ASP A 375 9.98 13.92 -5.01
N PHE A 376 10.01 13.00 -4.05
CA PHE A 376 11.24 12.67 -3.33
C PHE A 376 12.33 12.13 -4.26
N VAL A 377 11.96 11.32 -5.26
CA VAL A 377 12.88 10.88 -6.33
C VAL A 377 13.41 12.08 -7.10
N LYS A 378 12.54 13.00 -7.56
CA LYS A 378 12.94 14.21 -8.31
C LYS A 378 13.83 15.15 -7.50
N MET A 379 13.58 15.25 -6.19
CA MET A 379 14.38 16.06 -5.27
C MET A 379 15.75 15.45 -4.96
N GLY A 380 15.96 14.17 -5.28
CA GLY A 380 17.22 13.47 -5.02
C GLY A 380 17.50 13.26 -3.52
N ILE A 381 16.45 13.12 -2.70
CA ILE A 381 16.58 13.02 -1.24
C ILE A 381 16.55 11.59 -0.69
N ILE A 382 16.47 10.59 -1.56
CA ILE A 382 16.44 9.16 -1.18
C ILE A 382 17.88 8.65 -1.03
N ASP A 383 18.27 8.42 0.22
CA ASP A 383 19.54 7.82 0.61
C ASP A 383 19.35 7.11 1.97
N PRO A 384 18.89 5.84 1.98
CA PRO A 384 18.66 5.10 3.22
C PRO A 384 19.89 5.05 4.13
N SER A 385 21.11 5.14 3.58
CA SER A 385 22.34 5.14 4.39
C SER A 385 22.45 6.37 5.30
N SER A 386 21.83 7.50 4.90
CA SER A 386 21.75 8.74 5.65
C SER A 386 20.70 8.71 6.78
N GLY A 387 19.90 7.65 6.88
CA GLY A 387 18.86 7.51 7.90
C GLY A 387 19.44 7.41 9.31
N VAL A 388 18.73 7.99 10.29
CA VAL A 388 19.11 7.90 11.71
C VAL A 388 19.12 6.42 12.12
N THR A 389 20.21 5.95 12.72
CA THR A 389 20.28 4.58 13.25
C THR A 389 19.43 4.49 14.52
N CYS A 390 18.53 3.51 14.57
CA CYS A 390 17.78 3.21 15.79
C CYS A 390 18.72 2.80 16.91
N LYS A 391 18.64 3.50 18.05
CA LYS A 391 19.43 3.24 19.25
C LYS A 391 18.89 2.06 20.03
#